data_AF-A0AAE3JB17-F1
#
_entry.id   AF-A0AAE3JB17-F1
#
_cell.length_a   1.000
_cell.length_b   1.000
_cell.length_c   1.000
_cell.angle_alpha   90.00
_cell.angle_beta   90.00
_cell.angle_gamma   90.00
#
_symmetry.space_group_name_H-M   'P 1'
#
loop_
_entity.id
_entity.type
_entity.pdbx_description
1 polymer ?
#
loop_
_entity_poly.entity_id
_entity_poly.type
_entity_poly.pdbx_seq_one_letter_code
_entity_poly.pdbx_strand_id
1 'polypeptide(L)'
;MIKVVKKILEKINLIGIAMMITAQAAFADSISSTKLATGTTNLIQDVTAWIIGLGSGVTILMVIYCLLRRNMADEMDHKKWQTRMIVSLISGVGIVVASGVIKALVSYYQ
;
A
#
# COMPACT_ATOMS: atom_id res chain seq x y z
N MET A 1 -62.01 15.83 -28.22
CA MET A 1 -60.94 14.79 -28.38
C MET A 1 -59.52 15.38 -28.41
N ILE A 2 -59.22 16.39 -29.23
CA ILE A 2 -57.86 16.98 -29.37
C ILE A 2 -57.23 17.48 -28.05
N LYS A 3 -57.99 18.12 -27.16
CA LYS A 3 -57.47 18.61 -25.86
C LYS A 3 -57.06 17.49 -24.90
N VAL A 4 -57.74 16.35 -24.97
CA VAL A 4 -57.46 15.17 -24.13
C VAL A 4 -56.16 14.50 -24.59
N VAL A 5 -55.98 14.38 -25.91
CA VAL A 5 -54.77 13.82 -26.52
C VAL A 5 -53.53 14.67 -26.18
N LYS A 6 -53.60 16.00 -26.24
CA LYS A 6 -52.49 16.88 -25.84
C LYS A 6 -52.10 16.71 -24.36
N LYS A 7 -53.07 16.60 -23.47
CA LYS A 7 -52.84 16.45 -22.01
C LYS A 7 -52.20 15.09 -21.67
N ILE A 8 -52.53 14.04 -22.44
CA ILE A 8 -51.90 12.73 -22.34
C ILE A 8 -50.45 12.79 -22.85
N LEU A 9 -50.22 13.47 -23.97
CA LEU A 9 -48.88 13.64 -24.55
C LEU A 9 -47.93 14.41 -23.60
N GLU A 10 -48.42 15.47 -22.95
CA GLU A 10 -47.65 16.22 -21.94
C GLU A 10 -47.30 15.37 -20.72
N LYS A 11 -48.24 14.54 -20.23
CA LYS A 11 -47.98 13.62 -19.11
C LYS A 11 -46.95 12.55 -19.46
N ILE A 12 -46.99 12.01 -20.68
CA ILE A 12 -46.00 11.05 -21.18
C ILE A 12 -44.62 11.69 -21.26
N ASN A 13 -44.53 12.92 -21.77
CA ASN A 13 -43.28 13.66 -21.83
C ASN A 13 -42.71 13.95 -20.43
N LEU A 14 -43.56 14.32 -19.47
CA LEU A 14 -43.17 14.56 -18.08
C LEU A 14 -42.66 13.29 -17.38
N ILE A 15 -43.33 12.16 -17.62
CA ILE A 15 -42.92 10.84 -17.12
C ILE A 15 -41.58 10.43 -17.75
N GLY A 16 -41.38 10.65 -19.05
CA GLY A 16 -40.12 10.37 -19.73
C GLY A 16 -38.94 11.17 -19.16
N ILE A 17 -39.16 12.45 -18.84
CA ILE A 17 -38.14 13.30 -18.20
C ILE A 17 -37.86 12.83 -16.77
N ALA A 18 -38.89 12.45 -15.99
CA ALA A 18 -38.71 11.92 -14.65
C ALA A 18 -37.88 10.64 -14.63
N MET A 19 -38.09 9.73 -15.59
CA MET A 19 -37.30 8.50 -15.72
C MET A 19 -35.83 8.78 -16.04
N MET A 20 -35.52 9.82 -16.84
CA MET A 20 -34.13 10.22 -17.13
C MET A 20 -33.42 10.83 -15.91
N ILE A 21 -34.14 11.56 -15.06
CA ILE A 21 -33.57 12.15 -13.83
C ILE A 21 -33.29 11.06 -12.78
N THR A 22 -34.09 10.00 -12.74
CA THR A 22 -33.89 8.85 -11.84
C THR A 22 -32.98 7.77 -12.42
N ALA A 23 -32.48 7.92 -13.65
CA ALA A 23 -31.51 7.02 -14.25
C ALA A 23 -30.13 7.24 -13.59
N GLN A 24 -30.03 6.85 -12.33
CA GLN A 24 -28.76 6.78 -11.65
C GLN A 24 -28.02 5.58 -12.24
N ALA A 25 -27.05 5.87 -13.13
CA ALA A 25 -26.12 4.86 -13.58
C ALA A 25 -25.36 4.34 -12.35
N ALA A 26 -25.76 3.17 -11.87
CA ALA A 26 -25.00 2.41 -10.89
C ALA A 26 -23.77 1.87 -11.62
N PHE A 27 -22.77 2.74 -11.81
CA PHE A 27 -21.43 2.30 -12.14
C PHE A 27 -20.95 1.49 -10.93
N ALA A 28 -20.95 0.17 -11.05
CA ALA A 28 -20.07 -0.66 -10.25
C ALA A 28 -18.66 -0.36 -10.73
N ASP A 29 -18.15 0.81 -10.34
CA ASP A 29 -16.73 1.08 -10.43
C ASP A 29 -16.05 0.03 -9.53
N SER A 30 -14.99 -0.57 -10.07
CA SER A 30 -14.30 -1.72 -9.50
C SER A 30 -14.11 -1.62 -7.97
N ILE A 31 -14.11 -2.75 -7.25
CA ILE A 31 -13.88 -2.82 -5.78
C ILE A 31 -12.60 -2.05 -5.35
N SER A 32 -11.67 -1.82 -6.28
CA SER A 32 -10.45 -0.99 -6.14
C SER A 32 -10.74 0.47 -5.72
N SER A 33 -11.90 1.05 -6.11
CA SER A 33 -12.29 2.43 -5.76
C SER A 33 -13.06 2.56 -4.44
N THR A 34 -13.32 1.44 -3.75
CA THR A 34 -13.97 1.48 -2.44
C THR A 34 -12.95 1.94 -1.39
N LYS A 35 -13.31 2.93 -0.55
CA LYS A 35 -12.48 3.47 0.55
C LYS A 35 -11.79 2.41 1.42
N LEU A 36 -12.38 1.22 1.55
CA LEU A 36 -11.84 0.09 2.31
C LEU A 36 -10.61 -0.54 1.62
N ALA A 37 -10.64 -0.71 0.30
CA ALA A 37 -9.51 -1.23 -0.49
C ALA A 37 -8.36 -0.21 -0.54
N THR A 38 -8.66 1.05 -0.80
CA THR A 38 -7.66 2.13 -0.81
C THR A 38 -7.08 2.40 0.60
N GLY A 39 -7.90 2.29 1.65
CA GLY A 39 -7.44 2.45 3.03
C GLY A 39 -6.50 1.32 3.47
N THR A 40 -6.80 0.08 3.10
CA THR A 40 -5.95 -1.08 3.45
C THR A 40 -4.62 -1.05 2.71
N THR A 41 -4.61 -0.68 1.42
CA THR A 41 -3.37 -0.52 0.65
C THR A 41 -2.48 0.58 1.22
N ASN A 42 -3.05 1.73 1.60
CA ASN A 42 -2.30 2.80 2.28
C ASN A 42 -1.72 2.36 3.63
N LEU A 43 -2.50 1.64 4.45
CA LEU A 43 -2.02 1.13 5.74
C LEU A 43 -0.83 0.19 5.57
N ILE A 44 -0.91 -0.74 4.61
CA ILE A 44 0.19 -1.67 4.32
C ILE A 44 1.41 -0.90 3.81
N GLN A 45 1.22 0.10 2.97
CA GLN A 45 2.31 0.92 2.44
C GLN A 45 3.01 1.72 3.54
N ASP A 46 2.25 2.33 4.45
CA ASP A 46 2.79 3.06 5.60
C ASP A 46 3.55 2.12 6.54
N VAL A 47 2.94 1.00 6.95
CA VAL A 47 3.60 0.01 7.80
C VAL A 47 4.90 -0.49 7.16
N THR A 48 4.90 -0.74 5.85
CA THR A 48 6.10 -1.15 5.11
C THR A 48 7.18 -0.07 5.15
N ALA A 49 6.82 1.20 5.01
CA ALA A 49 7.77 2.31 5.10
C ALA A 49 8.40 2.41 6.51
N TRP A 50 7.59 2.25 7.56
CA TRP A 50 8.08 2.22 8.94
C TRP A 50 9.01 1.03 9.22
N ILE A 51 8.68 -0.16 8.70
CA ILE A 51 9.53 -1.35 8.83
C ILE A 51 10.90 -1.12 8.18
N ILE A 52 10.93 -0.53 6.98
CA ILE A 52 12.20 -0.20 6.30
C ILE A 52 12.96 0.86 7.10
N GLY A 53 12.30 1.96 7.49
CA GLY A 53 12.94 3.06 8.20
C GLY A 53 13.55 2.64 9.54
N LEU A 54 12.77 1.96 10.38
CA LEU A 54 13.25 1.46 11.67
C LEU A 54 14.25 0.31 11.50
N GLY A 55 13.96 -0.63 10.60
CA GLY A 55 14.81 -1.80 10.36
C GLY A 55 16.19 -1.44 9.83
N SER A 56 16.26 -0.51 8.87
CA SER A 56 17.54 0.01 8.35
C SER A 56 18.29 0.82 9.41
N GLY A 57 17.59 1.65 10.19
CA GLY A 57 18.19 2.41 11.30
C GLY A 57 18.87 1.51 12.33
N VAL A 58 18.17 0.48 12.82
CA VAL A 58 18.73 -0.50 13.77
C VAL A 58 19.91 -1.26 13.16
N THR A 59 19.83 -1.63 11.89
CA THR A 59 20.91 -2.34 11.19
C THR A 59 22.17 -1.49 11.11
N ILE A 60 22.04 -0.21 10.75
CA ILE A 60 23.18 0.73 10.68
C ILE A 60 23.82 0.89 12.06
N LEU A 61 23.03 1.07 13.11
CA LEU A 61 23.54 1.18 14.49
C LEU A 61 24.31 -0.06 14.93
N MET A 62 23.78 -1.27 14.64
CA MET A 62 24.45 -2.53 14.96
C MET A 62 25.76 -2.72 14.19
N VAL A 63 25.80 -2.32 12.91
CA VAL A 63 27.01 -2.38 12.10
C VAL A 63 28.07 -1.41 12.65
N ILE A 64 27.70 -0.16 12.95
CA ILE A 64 28.62 0.83 13.54
C ILE A 64 29.19 0.34 14.86
N TYR A 65 28.33 -0.19 15.75
CA TYR A 65 28.78 -0.75 17.02
C TYR A 65 29.77 -1.91 16.83
N CYS A 66 29.46 -2.85 15.92
CA CYS A 66 30.35 -3.98 15.62
C CYS A 66 31.69 -3.53 15.03
N LEU A 67 31.72 -2.47 14.21
CA LEU A 67 32.96 -1.93 13.64
C LEU A 67 33.86 -1.31 14.72
N LEU A 68 33.31 -0.51 15.62
CA LEU A 68 34.05 0.10 16.72
C LEU A 68 34.64 -0.96 17.65
N ARG A 69 33.85 -1.98 17.98
CA ARG A 69 34.30 -3.08 18.85
C ARG A 69 35.33 -3.97 18.15
N ARG A 70 35.20 -4.20 16.84
CA ARG A 70 36.17 -4.96 16.06
C ARG A 70 37.54 -4.28 16.06
N ASN A 71 37.58 -2.96 15.82
CA ASN A 71 38.85 -2.22 15.76
C ASN A 71 39.67 -2.27 17.06
N MET A 72 39.05 -2.59 18.20
CA MET A 72 39.71 -2.68 19.50
C MET A 72 39.99 -4.12 19.95
N ALA A 73 39.72 -5.13 19.11
CA ALA A 73 39.73 -6.53 19.50
C ALA A 73 40.87 -7.32 18.84
N ASP A 74 41.42 -8.28 19.58
CA ASP A 74 42.51 -9.15 19.10
C ASP A 74 42.06 -10.09 17.95
N GLU A 75 43.01 -10.68 17.23
CA GLU A 75 42.76 -11.47 16.00
C GLU A 75 41.70 -12.57 16.15
N MET A 76 41.60 -13.19 17.33
CA MET A 76 40.62 -14.24 17.61
C MET A 76 39.18 -13.68 17.73
N ASP A 77 39.04 -12.46 18.25
CA ASP A 77 37.76 -11.75 18.36
C ASP A 77 37.35 -11.08 17.05
N HIS A 78 38.32 -10.68 16.22
CA HIS A 78 38.07 -10.13 14.88
C HIS A 78 37.12 -11.01 14.06
N LYS A 79 37.36 -12.33 14.02
CA LYS A 79 36.53 -13.27 13.26
C LYS A 79 35.10 -13.36 13.80
N LYS A 80 34.94 -13.36 15.13
CA LYS A 80 33.64 -13.41 15.80
C LYS A 80 32.82 -12.14 15.54
N TRP A 81 33.45 -10.98 15.58
CA TRP A 81 32.80 -9.69 15.31
C TRP A 81 32.53 -9.48 13.81
N GLN A 82 33.38 -10.00 12.93
CA GLN A 82 33.11 -10.02 11.49
C GLN A 82 31.88 -10.84 11.14
N THR A 83 31.71 -12.05 11.68
CA THR A 83 30.51 -12.86 11.44
C THR A 83 29.25 -12.13 11.90
N ARG A 84 29.28 -11.47 13.07
CA ARG A 84 28.14 -10.69 13.59
C ARG A 84 27.79 -9.50 12.68
N MET A 85 28.80 -8.80 12.18
CA MET A 85 28.62 -7.69 11.23
C MET A 85 28.00 -8.19 9.92
N ILE A 86 28.48 -9.32 9.37
CA ILE A 86 27.95 -9.91 8.14
C ILE A 86 26.49 -10.32 8.32
N VAL A 87 26.14 -10.96 9.44
CA VAL A 87 24.75 -11.34 9.76
C VAL A 87 23.85 -10.10 9.83
N SER A 88 24.31 -9.02 10.47
CA SER A 88 23.56 -7.76 10.51
C SER A 88 23.37 -7.14 9.13
N LEU A 89 24.37 -7.27 8.24
CA LEU A 89 24.29 -6.77 6.87
C LEU A 89 23.28 -7.58 6.05
N ILE A 90 23.32 -8.90 6.16
CA ILE A 90 22.38 -9.82 5.51
C ILE A 90 20.95 -9.56 6.01
N SER A 91 20.76 -9.31 7.31
CA SER A 91 19.43 -8.98 7.84
C SER A 91 18.91 -7.65 7.29
N GLY A 92 19.77 -6.64 7.13
CA GLY A 92 19.40 -5.37 6.50
C GLY A 92 18.89 -5.56 5.07
N VAL A 93 19.60 -6.36 4.28
CA VAL A 93 19.17 -6.72 2.92
C VAL A 93 17.86 -7.50 2.94
N GLY A 94 17.70 -8.43 3.88
CA GLY A 94 16.46 -9.21 4.05
C GLY A 94 15.23 -8.33 4.30
N ILE A 95 15.37 -7.27 5.10
CA ILE A 95 14.28 -6.30 5.36
C ILE A 95 13.88 -5.58 4.06
N VAL A 96 14.87 -5.13 3.27
CA VAL A 96 14.61 -4.45 2.00
C VAL A 96 13.91 -5.39 1.01
N VAL A 97 14.39 -6.63 0.88
CA VAL A 97 13.77 -7.63 -0.01
C VAL A 97 12.34 -7.97 0.42
N ALA A 98 12.11 -8.24 1.70
CA ALA A 98 10.78 -8.54 2.24
C ALA A 98 9.80 -7.39 1.99
N SER A 99 10.26 -6.15 2.18
CA SER A 99 9.44 -4.96 1.91
C SER A 99 9.08 -4.82 0.42
N GLY A 100 9.99 -5.17 -0.48
CA GLY A 100 9.74 -5.18 -1.92
C GLY A 100 8.68 -6.21 -2.33
N VAL A 101 8.72 -7.40 -1.72
CA VAL A 101 7.70 -8.45 -1.94
C VAL A 101 6.33 -7.99 -1.47
N ILE A 102 6.24 -7.36 -0.28
CA ILE A 102 4.97 -6.82 0.22
C ILE A 102 4.40 -5.77 -0.74
N LYS A 103 5.24 -4.84 -1.23
CA LYS A 103 4.81 -3.83 -2.22
C LYS A 103 4.33 -4.45 -3.52
N ALA A 104 5.02 -5.48 -4.02
CA ALA A 104 4.61 -6.20 -5.22
C ALA A 104 3.25 -6.90 -5.06
N LEU A 105 3.00 -7.50 -3.89
CA LEU A 105 1.71 -8.12 -3.58
C LEU A 105 0.58 -7.09 -3.48
N VAL A 106 0.83 -5.94 -2.83
CA VAL A 106 -0.14 -4.84 -2.74
C VAL A 106 -0.47 -4.26 -4.11
N SER A 107 0.52 -4.14 -4.99
CA SER A 107 0.32 -3.67 -6.37
C SER A 107 -0.57 -4.59 -7.21
N TYR A 108 -0.72 -5.85 -6.85
CA TYR A 108 -1.61 -6.79 -7.56
C TYR A 108 -3.08 -6.66 -7.14
N TYR A 109 -3.34 -6.02 -6.00
CA TYR A 109 -4.69 -5.75 -5.48
C TYR A 109 -5.26 -4.39 -5.93
N GLN A 110 -4.43 -3.53 -6.52
CA GLN A 110 -4.84 -2.24 -7.13
C GLN A 110 -5.31 -2.46 -8.56
#